data_AF-A0A1F8S133-F1
#
_entry.id   AF-A0A1F8S133-F1
#
_cell.length_a   1.000
_cell.length_b   1.000
_cell.length_c   1.000
_cell.angle_alpha   90.00
_cell.angle_beta   90.00
_cell.angle_gamma   90.00
#
_symmetry.space_group_name_H-M   'P 1'
#
loop_
_entity.id
_entity.type
_entity.pdbx_description
1 polymer ?
#
loop_
_entity_poly.entity_id
_entity_poly.type
_entity_poly.pdbx_seq_one_letter_code
_entity_poly.pdbx_strand_id
1 'polypeptide(L)' 'MPAPTATPQADRCQECGSTWNLRLCATCGHVGCCESQHGDARTHALASGHPVIYQMPAESGFIWCYAERRYVG' A
#
# COMPACT_ATOMS: atom_id res chain seq x y z
N MET A 1 11.29 9.36 12.78
CA MET A 1 10.73 9.27 11.41
C MET A 1 9.24 9.02 11.57
N PRO A 2 8.33 9.78 10.95
CA PRO A 2 6.91 9.56 11.17
C PRO A 2 6.56 8.22 10.52
N ALA A 3 6.14 7.28 11.37
CA ALA A 3 5.55 6.03 10.92
C ALA A 3 4.38 6.35 9.97
N PRO A 4 4.06 5.47 9.00
CA PRO A 4 2.80 5.60 8.27
C PRO A 4 1.69 5.81 9.30
N THR A 5 0.91 6.89 9.14
CA THR A 5 -0.11 7.27 10.13
C THR A 5 -1.14 6.15 10.32
N ALA A 6 -1.26 5.27 9.33
CA ALA A 6 -2.08 4.09 9.39
C ALA A 6 -1.25 2.82 9.59
N THR A 7 -1.67 1.99 10.54
CA THR A 7 -1.10 0.68 10.82
C THR A 7 -1.63 -0.35 9.80
N PRO A 8 -0.82 -1.31 9.32
CA PRO A 8 -1.33 -2.41 8.51
C PRO A 8 -2.45 -3.14 9.25
N GLN A 9 -3.64 -3.19 8.62
CA GLN A 9 -4.75 -4.00 9.14
C GLN A 9 -4.49 -5.51 9.02
N ALA A 10 -3.54 -5.91 8.16
CA ALA A 10 -3.13 -7.29 7.99
C ALA A 10 -1.68 -7.40 7.51
N ASP A 11 -0.98 -8.45 7.93
CA ASP A 11 0.35 -8.83 7.40
C ASP A 11 0.28 -9.50 6.02
N ARG A 12 -0.92 -9.57 5.43
CA ARG A 12 -1.18 -10.15 4.11
C ARG A 12 -2.24 -9.33 3.39
N CYS A 13 -2.26 -9.46 2.07
CA CYS A 13 -3.32 -8.95 1.21
C CYS A 13 -4.70 -9.36 1.76
N GLN A 14 -5.54 -8.38 2.08
CA GLN A 14 -6.87 -8.68 2.64
C GLN A 14 -7.79 -9.38 1.64
N GLU A 15 -7.63 -9.09 0.35
CA GLU A 15 -8.46 -9.65 -0.73
C GLU A 15 -7.97 -11.05 -1.12
N CYS A 16 -6.66 -11.17 -1.36
CA CYS A 16 -6.06 -12.32 -2.01
C CYS A 16 -5.25 -13.24 -1.07
N GLY A 17 -4.93 -12.78 0.14
CA GLY A 17 -4.14 -13.54 1.11
C GLY A 17 -2.64 -13.66 0.81
N SER A 18 -2.16 -13.06 -0.28
CA SER A 18 -0.74 -13.05 -0.61
C SER A 18 0.09 -12.30 0.43
N THR A 19 1.36 -12.68 0.59
CA THR A 19 2.31 -12.12 1.56
C THR A 19 3.52 -11.44 0.90
N TRP A 20 3.59 -11.48 -0.44
CA TRP A 20 4.73 -10.97 -1.20
C TRP A 20 4.39 -9.63 -1.85
N ASN A 21 5.32 -8.67 -1.77
CA ASN A 21 5.16 -7.32 -2.33
C ASN A 21 3.85 -6.63 -1.88
N LEU A 22 3.71 -6.51 -0.56
CA LEU A 22 2.56 -5.86 0.05
C LEU A 22 2.68 -4.34 0.02
N ARG A 23 1.56 -3.70 -0.26
CA ARG A 23 1.42 -2.25 -0.32
C ARG A 23 0.33 -1.84 0.66
N LEU A 24 0.72 -1.10 1.68
CA LEU A 24 -0.14 -0.49 2.68
C LEU A 24 -0.64 0.86 2.16
N CYS A 25 -1.92 1.16 2.26
CA CYS A 25 -2.40 2.51 2.06
C CYS A 25 -1.98 3.40 3.24
N ALA A 26 -1.22 4.46 2.97
CA ALA A 26 -0.76 5.38 4.01
C ALA A 26 -1.90 6.21 4.63
N THR A 27 -3.04 6.30 3.94
CA THR A 27 -4.21 7.08 4.37
C THR A 27 -5.13 6.29 5.30
N CYS A 28 -5.40 5.02 5.00
CA CYS A 28 -6.41 4.22 5.72
C CYS A 28 -5.87 2.90 6.31
N GLY A 29 -4.65 2.49 5.99
CA GLY A 29 -4.03 1.27 6.53
C GLY A 29 -4.42 -0.02 5.82
N HIS A 30 -5.13 0.08 4.69
CA HIS A 30 -5.51 -1.08 3.88
C HIS A 30 -4.29 -1.74 3.24
N VAL A 31 -4.16 -3.07 3.35
CA VAL A 31 -3.04 -3.82 2.76
C VAL A 31 -3.48 -4.55 1.51
N GLY A 32 -2.96 -4.12 0.37
CA GLY A 32 -3.20 -4.73 -0.95
C GLY A 32 -1.92 -5.33 -1.54
N CYS A 33 -2.09 -6.25 -2.48
CA CYS A 33 -0.98 -6.82 -3.23
C CYS A 33 -0.56 -5.95 -4.43
N CYS A 34 0.65 -6.21 -4.93
CA CYS A 34 1.18 -5.60 -6.15
C CYS A 34 0.40 -6.03 -7.41
N GLU A 35 0.54 -5.26 -8.49
CA GLU A 35 -0.04 -5.58 -9.81
C GLU A 35 0.46 -6.90 -10.41
N SER A 36 1.62 -7.40 -9.96
CA SER A 36 2.13 -8.72 -10.35
C SER A 36 1.27 -9.89 -9.84
N GLN A 37 0.25 -9.62 -9.01
CA GLN A 37 -0.64 -10.63 -8.44
C GLN A 37 -2.08 -10.34 -8.87
N HIS A 38 -2.83 -9.56 -8.09
CA HIS A 38 -4.18 -9.09 -8.44
C HIS A 38 -4.24 -7.56 -8.60
N GLY A 39 -3.23 -6.84 -8.11
CA GLY A 39 -3.22 -5.38 -8.18
C GLY A 39 -4.21 -4.71 -7.24
N ASP A 40 -4.62 -5.38 -6.15
CA ASP A 40 -5.60 -4.87 -5.18
C ASP A 40 -5.17 -3.52 -4.59
N ALA A 41 -3.87 -3.29 -4.39
CA ALA A 41 -3.38 -1.99 -3.91
C ALA A 41 -3.70 -0.84 -4.87
N ARG A 42 -3.60 -1.09 -6.18
CA ARG A 42 -3.95 -0.10 -7.21
C ARG A 42 -5.45 0.06 -7.30
N THR A 43 -6.20 -1.04 -7.28
CA THR A 43 -7.67 -1.02 -7.28
C THR A 43 -8.20 -0.22 -6.08
N HIS A 44 -7.68 -0.48 -4.89
CA HIS A 44 -7.98 0.27 -3.68
C HIS A 44 -7.63 1.76 -3.81
N ALA A 45 -6.42 2.07 -4.32
CA ALA A 45 -6.01 3.46 -4.50
C ALA A 45 -6.95 4.24 -5.44
N LEU A 46 -7.45 3.59 -6.49
CA LEU A 46 -8.41 4.15 -7.45
C LEU A 46 -9.83 4.21 -6.88
N ALA A 47 -10.27 3.18 -6.14
CA ALA A 47 -11.64 3.06 -5.64
C ALA A 47 -11.90 3.92 -4.40
N SER A 48 -10.96 3.96 -3.46
CA SER A 48 -11.07 4.76 -2.23
C SER A 48 -10.61 6.21 -2.41
N GLY A 49 -9.98 6.54 -3.55
CA GLY A 49 -9.39 7.86 -3.76
C GLY A 49 -8.15 8.11 -2.89
N HIS A 50 -7.45 7.04 -2.49
CA HIS A 50 -6.21 7.11 -1.73
C HIS A 50 -5.02 6.83 -2.64
N PRO A 51 -4.45 7.85 -3.32
CA PRO A 51 -3.37 7.63 -4.27
C PRO A 51 -2.06 7.25 -3.58
N VAL A 52 -1.94 7.40 -2.27
CA VAL A 52 -0.69 7.21 -1.53
C VAL A 52 -0.66 5.82 -0.89
N ILE A 53 0.34 5.03 -1.28
CA ILE A 53 0.65 3.72 -0.72
C ILE A 53 2.08 3.70 -0.17
N TYR A 54 2.34 2.75 0.71
CA TYR A 54 3.60 2.50 1.37
C TYR A 54 3.97 1.03 1.12
N GLN A 55 5.18 0.76 0.63
CA GLN A 55 5.64 -0.61 0.42
C GLN A 55 6.07 -1.24 1.75
N MET A 56 5.58 -2.44 2.07
CA MET A 56 6.07 -3.19 3.23
C MET A 56 7.33 -4.00 2.88
N PRO A 57 8.28 -4.18 3.82
CA PRO A 57 8.17 -3.87 5.25
C PRO A 57 8.40 -2.39 5.61
N ALA A 58 7.68 -1.89 6.63
CA ALA A 58 7.65 -0.49 7.07
C ALA A 58 9.01 0.12 7.46
N GLU A 59 10.01 -0.72 7.70
CA GLU A 59 11.37 -0.35 8.08
C GLU A 59 12.29 -0.01 6.89
N SER A 60 11.97 -0.48 5.69
CA SER A 60 12.74 -0.22 4.45
C SER A 60 11.85 0.07 3.25
N GLY A 61 10.60 0.42 3.52
CA GLY A 61 9.62 0.72 2.50
C GLY A 61 9.78 2.12 1.92
N PHE A 62 9.24 2.29 0.72
CA PHE A 62 9.05 3.60 0.10
C PHE A 62 7.56 3.96 0.11
N ILE A 63 7.28 5.27 0.09
CA ILE A 63 5.93 5.77 -0.19
C ILE A 63 5.85 6.03 -1.69
N TRP A 64 4.77 5.57 -2.32
CA TRP A 64 4.47 5.81 -3.71
C TRP A 64 3.12 6.48 -3.85
N CYS A 65 3.08 7.58 -4.61
CA CYS A 65 1.85 8.27 -4.95
C CYS A 65 1.45 7.94 -6.39
N TYR A 66 0.32 7.26 -6.57
CA TYR A 66 -0.24 6.93 -7.88
C TYR A 66 -0.76 8.16 -8.64
N ALA A 67 -1.20 9.20 -7.93
CA ALA A 67 -1.67 10.44 -8.56
C ALA A 67 -0.52 11.18 -9.26
N GLU A 68 0.64 11.25 -8.59
CA GLU A 68 1.82 11.95 -9.09
C GLU A 68 2.84 11.01 -9.75
N ARG A 69 2.58 9.70 -9.71
CA ARG A 69 3.44 8.63 -10.25
C ARG A 69 4.90 8.77 -9.81
N ARG A 70 5.11 9.11 -8.53
CA ARG A 70 6.44 9.34 -7.96
C ARG A 70 6.55 8.77 -6.55
N TYR A 71 7.78 8.53 -6.14
CA TYR A 71 8.11 8.28 -4.75
C TYR A 71 7.90 9.57 -3.94
N VAL A 72 7.18 9.46 -2.83
CA VAL A 72 7.01 10.53 -1.85
C VAL A 72 7.99 10.23 -0.72
N GLY A 73 8.78 11.21 -0.31
CA GLY A 73 9.83 11.06 0.71
C GLY A 73 9.67 12.10 1.80
#